data_AF-A0A293LD62-F1
#
_entry.id   AF-A0A293LD62-F1
#
_cell.length_a   1.000
_cell.length_b   1.000
_cell.length_c   1.000
_cell.angle_alpha   90.00
_cell.angle_beta   90.00
_cell.angle_gamma   90.00
#
_symmetry.space_group_name_H-M   'P 1'
#
loop_
_entity.id
_entity.type
_entity.pdbx_description
1 polymer ?
#
loop_
_entity_poly.entity_id
_entity_poly.type
_entity_poly.pdbx_seq_one_letter_code
_entity_poly.pdbx_strand_id
1 'polypeptide(L)'
;MRPSLPVTRKHTLPNSLRDRVLCIFLFVMTPAITIFEFLVIVPHYHDTLSAVVWVHVVLGMFIVMNIMGNMFKMTRVNTSVRNAPAVLLPGWRYCHICQENAPPRSHHCSVCDECILKHDHHCMFVGRCVGYFNQRYFLMALIYLWIGKRPLRGLLQSALLPDGFDIPMERHTVQPRLPV
;
A
#
# COMPACT_ATOMS: atom_id res chain seq x y z
N MET A 1 -16.20 29.24 -26.60
CA MET A 1 -15.17 28.34 -26.03
C MET A 1 -15.30 28.36 -24.52
N ARG A 2 -15.62 27.23 -23.86
CA ARG A 2 -15.44 27.14 -22.41
C ARG A 2 -13.93 27.14 -22.15
N PRO A 3 -13.41 27.95 -21.21
CA PRO A 3 -12.03 27.82 -20.80
C PRO A 3 -11.83 26.40 -20.32
N SER A 4 -10.86 25.68 -20.90
CA SER A 4 -10.38 24.43 -20.31
C SER A 4 -9.89 24.78 -18.91
N LEU A 5 -10.65 24.38 -17.88
CA LEU A 5 -10.23 24.56 -16.50
C LEU A 5 -8.80 24.04 -16.35
N PRO A 6 -7.92 24.74 -15.61
CA PRO A 6 -6.52 24.33 -15.47
C PRO A 6 -6.46 22.87 -15.03
N VAL A 7 -5.63 22.10 -15.75
CA VAL A 7 -5.44 20.64 -15.66
C VAL A 7 -4.67 20.28 -14.39
N THR A 8 -5.10 20.81 -13.26
CA THR A 8 -4.48 20.65 -11.96
C THR A 8 -5.35 19.75 -11.11
N ARG A 9 -4.71 18.73 -10.53
CA ARG A 9 -5.28 17.88 -9.47
C ARG A 9 -6.00 18.77 -8.44
N LYS A 10 -7.26 18.51 -8.10
CA LYS A 10 -8.03 19.35 -7.16
C LYS A 10 -7.36 19.43 -5.80
N HIS A 11 -6.85 18.31 -5.31
CA HIS A 11 -6.25 18.22 -3.97
C HIS A 11 -4.89 17.55 -3.99
N THR A 12 -3.83 18.21 -3.50
CA THR A 12 -2.46 17.68 -3.41
C THR A 12 -2.22 16.78 -2.19
N LEU A 13 -3.06 16.87 -1.16
CA LEU A 13 -3.04 16.03 0.04
C LEU A 13 -4.35 15.22 0.20
N PRO A 14 -4.39 14.20 1.08
CA PRO A 14 -5.62 13.47 1.40
C PRO A 14 -6.65 14.39 2.06
N ASN A 15 -7.91 14.29 1.62
CA ASN A 15 -8.98 15.19 2.05
C ASN A 15 -9.57 14.81 3.42
N SER A 16 -9.62 13.52 3.74
CA SER A 16 -10.20 13.07 5.01
C SER A 16 -9.14 13.05 6.12
N LEU A 17 -9.54 13.45 7.34
CA LEU A 17 -8.66 13.40 8.52
C LEU A 17 -8.16 11.97 8.77
N ARG A 18 -9.05 10.99 8.64
CA ARG A 18 -8.71 9.57 8.76
C ARG A 18 -7.60 9.18 7.79
N ASP A 19 -7.73 9.57 6.52
CA ASP A 19 -6.72 9.24 5.51
C ASP A 19 -5.39 9.95 5.79
N ARG A 20 -5.42 11.19 6.27
CA ARG A 20 -4.19 11.91 6.67
C ARG A 20 -3.48 11.21 7.82
N VAL A 21 -4.23 10.84 8.87
CA VAL A 21 -3.68 10.15 10.04
C VAL A 21 -3.09 8.80 9.64
N LEU A 22 -3.82 8.00 8.87
CA LEU A 22 -3.34 6.68 8.41
C LEU A 22 -2.14 6.79 7.47
N CYS A 23 -2.14 7.79 6.58
CA CYS A 23 -1.02 8.05 5.68
C CYS A 23 0.23 8.49 6.47
N ILE A 24 0.10 9.44 7.39
CA ILE A 24 1.22 9.87 8.25
C ILE A 24 1.72 8.69 9.09
N PHE A 25 0.80 7.94 9.70
CA PHE A 25 1.14 6.74 10.46
C PHE A 25 1.97 5.78 9.63
N LEU A 26 1.56 5.45 8.41
CA LEU A 26 2.34 4.55 7.55
C LEU A 26 3.69 5.13 7.12
N PHE A 27 3.75 6.42 6.74
CA PHE A 27 4.98 7.02 6.26
C PHE A 27 5.99 7.31 7.39
N VAL A 28 5.55 7.41 8.64
CA VAL A 28 6.41 7.71 9.81
C VAL A 28 6.70 6.47 10.64
N MET A 29 5.68 5.64 10.92
CA MET A 29 5.88 4.45 11.76
C MET A 29 6.69 3.38 11.06
N THR A 30 6.55 3.22 9.74
CA THR A 30 7.34 2.22 8.99
C THR A 30 8.85 2.48 9.13
N PRO A 31 9.39 3.68 8.83
CA PRO A 31 10.81 3.92 9.04
C PRO A 31 11.20 3.91 10.52
N ALA A 32 10.33 4.38 11.43
CA ALA A 32 10.61 4.33 12.86
C ALA A 32 10.77 2.88 13.38
N ILE A 33 9.93 1.95 12.92
CA ILE A 33 10.04 0.53 13.25
C ILE A 33 11.37 -0.03 12.73
N THR A 34 11.74 0.24 11.49
CA THR A 34 13.03 -0.23 10.93
C THR A 34 14.24 0.34 11.69
N ILE A 35 14.17 1.59 12.12
CA ILE A 35 15.21 2.21 12.96
C ILE A 35 15.26 1.54 14.33
N PHE A 36 14.11 1.29 14.97
CA PHE A 36 14.04 0.59 16.26
C PHE A 36 14.56 -0.84 16.16
N GLU A 37 14.20 -1.58 15.11
CA GLU A 37 14.72 -2.92 14.83
C GLU A 37 16.25 -2.90 14.74
N PHE A 38 16.81 -1.94 14.02
CA PHE A 38 18.26 -1.83 13.83
C PHE A 38 19.00 -1.37 15.10
N LEU A 39 18.47 -0.39 15.83
CA LEU A 39 19.18 0.23 16.97
C LEU A 39 18.96 -0.51 18.29
N VAL A 40 17.84 -1.22 18.44
CA VAL A 40 17.45 -1.84 19.72
C VAL A 40 17.38 -3.36 19.60
N ILE A 41 16.68 -3.88 18.60
CA ILE A 41 16.48 -5.33 18.48
C ILE A 41 17.77 -6.02 18.04
N VAL A 42 18.41 -5.56 16.97
CA VAL A 42 19.61 -6.21 16.43
C VAL A 42 20.73 -6.32 17.48
N PRO A 43 21.12 -5.25 18.20
CA PRO A 43 22.17 -5.34 19.22
C PRO A 43 21.77 -6.18 20.44
N HIS A 44 20.47 -6.32 20.72
CA HIS A 44 19.98 -7.12 21.84
C HIS A 44 20.02 -8.64 21.55
N TYR A 45 19.80 -9.04 20.30
CA TYR A 45 19.73 -10.46 19.91
C TYR A 45 20.99 -10.98 19.20
N HIS A 46 21.88 -10.08 18.77
CA HIS A 46 23.12 -10.44 18.10
C HIS A 46 24.32 -9.87 18.85
N ASP A 47 24.99 -10.72 19.64
CA ASP A 47 26.21 -10.37 20.38
C ASP A 47 27.37 -9.95 19.45
N THR A 48 27.36 -10.41 18.20
CA THR A 48 28.32 -10.03 17.17
C THR A 48 27.63 -9.65 15.86
N LEU A 49 28.04 -8.51 15.28
CA LEU A 49 27.57 -8.03 13.98
C LEU A 49 28.27 -8.78 12.83
N SER A 50 27.96 -10.07 12.70
CA SER A 50 28.46 -10.90 11.61
C SER A 50 28.03 -10.38 10.23
N ALA A 51 28.74 -10.79 9.17
CA ALA A 51 28.39 -10.42 7.80
C ALA A 51 26.95 -10.80 7.42
N VAL A 52 26.42 -11.89 7.99
CA VAL A 52 25.04 -12.33 7.80
C VAL A 52 24.05 -11.29 8.32
N VAL A 53 24.29 -10.71 9.51
CA VAL A 53 23.42 -9.65 10.07
C VAL A 53 23.39 -8.44 9.14
N TRP A 54 24.57 -8.01 8.65
CA TRP A 54 24.65 -6.88 7.72
C TRP A 54 23.93 -7.13 6.39
N VAL A 55 24.04 -8.33 5.81
CA VAL A 55 23.29 -8.70 4.59
C VAL A 55 21.78 -8.58 4.83
N HIS A 56 21.28 -9.05 5.98
CA HIS A 56 19.86 -8.95 6.31
C HIS A 56 19.40 -7.51 6.54
N VAL A 57 20.21 -6.70 7.22
CA VAL A 57 19.92 -5.27 7.41
C VAL A 57 19.83 -4.55 6.06
N VAL A 58 20.80 -4.77 5.17
CA VAL A 58 20.80 -4.15 3.83
C VAL A 58 19.60 -4.59 3.00
N LEU A 59 19.27 -5.89 3.01
CA LEU A 59 18.09 -6.42 2.31
C LEU A 59 16.79 -5.86 2.88
N GLY A 60 16.68 -5.77 4.21
CA GLY A 60 15.54 -5.17 4.91
C GLY A 60 15.36 -3.70 4.56
N MET A 61 16.44 -2.91 4.59
CA MET A 61 16.45 -1.50 4.18
C MET A 61 16.02 -1.34 2.71
N PHE A 62 16.52 -2.21 1.81
CA PHE A 62 16.11 -2.19 0.41
C PHE A 62 14.61 -2.47 0.24
N ILE A 63 14.06 -3.46 0.95
CA ILE A 63 12.62 -3.77 0.91
C ILE A 63 11.81 -2.57 1.41
N VAL A 64 12.17 -2.00 2.57
CA VAL A 64 11.46 -0.84 3.16
C VAL A 64 11.52 0.36 2.23
N MET A 65 12.67 0.64 1.62
CA MET A 65 12.83 1.71 0.64
C MET A 65 11.90 1.52 -0.57
N ASN A 66 11.74 0.29 -1.05
CA ASN A 66 10.82 -0.01 -2.15
C ASN A 66 9.35 0.10 -1.74
N ILE A 67 8.98 -0.31 -0.53
CA ILE A 67 7.62 -0.11 0.00
C ILE A 67 7.31 1.39 0.03
N MET A 68 8.18 2.17 0.66
CA MET A 68 8.02 3.62 0.82
C MET A 68 8.03 4.36 -0.52
N GLY A 69 8.93 3.98 -1.44
CA GLY A 69 9.02 4.57 -2.78
C GLY A 69 7.78 4.32 -3.63
N ASN A 70 7.25 3.08 -3.61
CA ASN A 70 6.02 2.75 -4.33
C ASN A 70 4.80 3.44 -3.71
N MET A 71 4.67 3.44 -2.39
CA MET A 71 3.63 4.19 -1.68
C MET A 71 3.69 5.69 -2.02
N PHE A 72 4.89 6.29 -2.04
CA PHE A 72 5.06 7.69 -2.42
C PHE A 72 4.64 7.95 -3.87
N LYS A 73 5.03 7.08 -4.83
CA LYS A 73 4.58 7.19 -6.22
C LYS A 73 3.05 7.08 -6.34
N MET A 74 2.40 6.22 -5.56
CA MET A 74 0.94 6.17 -5.52
C MET A 74 0.31 7.50 -5.12
N THR A 75 0.89 8.20 -4.12
CA THR A 75 0.38 9.51 -3.70
C THR A 75 0.52 10.59 -4.78
N ARG A 76 1.60 10.53 -5.58
CA ARG A 76 1.99 11.58 -6.53
C ARG A 76 1.41 11.39 -7.91
N VAL A 77 1.17 10.15 -8.33
CA VAL A 77 0.60 9.86 -9.65
C VAL A 77 -0.90 10.09 -9.62
N ASN A 78 -1.36 11.08 -10.40
CA ASN A 78 -2.78 11.36 -10.57
C ASN A 78 -3.37 10.36 -11.56
N THR A 79 -4.52 9.80 -11.20
CA THR A 79 -5.30 8.85 -12.01
C THR A 79 -6.69 9.37 -12.34
N SER A 80 -6.91 10.69 -12.22
CA SER A 80 -8.18 11.31 -12.57
C SER A 80 -8.39 11.28 -14.08
N VAL A 81 -9.65 11.30 -14.50
CA VAL A 81 -10.01 11.59 -15.89
C VAL A 81 -9.45 12.97 -16.23
N ARG A 82 -8.89 13.10 -17.43
CA ARG A 82 -8.26 14.33 -17.94
C ARG A 82 -8.67 14.52 -19.39
N ASN A 83 -8.95 15.75 -19.77
CA ASN A 83 -9.21 16.16 -21.15
C ASN A 83 -10.29 15.30 -21.82
N ALA A 84 -11.41 15.08 -21.14
CA ALA A 84 -12.51 14.38 -21.78
C ALA A 84 -13.01 15.12 -23.03
N PRO A 85 -13.43 14.39 -24.08
CA PRO A 85 -14.01 15.01 -25.26
C PRO A 85 -15.27 15.80 -24.87
N ALA A 86 -15.50 16.94 -25.53
CA ALA A 86 -16.70 17.75 -25.29
C ALA A 86 -17.99 17.02 -25.70
N VAL A 87 -17.88 16.07 -26.64
CA VAL A 87 -18.98 15.24 -27.12
C VAL A 87 -18.98 13.90 -26.38
N LEU A 88 -20.16 13.43 -25.97
CA LEU A 88 -20.31 12.12 -25.34
C LEU A 88 -20.09 11.01 -26.39
N LEU A 89 -18.96 10.32 -26.28
CA LEU A 89 -18.63 9.20 -27.16
C LEU A 89 -19.44 7.94 -26.80
N PRO A 90 -19.68 7.02 -27.74
CA PRO A 90 -20.33 5.75 -27.45
C PRO A 90 -19.64 4.98 -26.32
N GLY A 91 -20.42 4.51 -25.33
CA GLY A 91 -19.91 3.77 -24.16
C GLY A 91 -19.29 4.64 -23.05
N TRP A 92 -19.18 5.96 -23.25
CA TRP A 92 -18.84 6.90 -22.18
C TRP A 92 -20.08 7.25 -21.37
N ARG A 93 -19.89 7.70 -20.13
CA ARG A 93 -20.97 8.15 -19.24
C ARG A 93 -20.73 9.58 -18.82
N TYR A 94 -21.77 10.38 -18.74
CA TYR A 94 -21.66 11.72 -18.17
C TYR A 94 -21.63 11.66 -16.64
N CYS A 95 -20.66 12.30 -16.01
CA CYS A 95 -20.64 12.45 -14.56
C CYS A 95 -21.29 13.78 -14.17
N HIS A 96 -22.45 13.73 -13.52
CA HIS A 96 -23.17 14.94 -13.07
C HIS A 96 -22.45 15.69 -11.94
N ILE A 97 -21.56 15.04 -11.18
CA ILE A 97 -20.84 15.68 -10.07
C ILE A 97 -19.64 16.48 -10.61
N CYS A 98 -18.82 15.84 -11.44
CA CYS A 98 -17.66 16.50 -12.06
C CYS A 98 -18.02 17.33 -13.29
N GLN A 99 -19.25 17.20 -13.81
CA GLN A 99 -19.72 17.86 -15.04
C GLN A 99 -18.83 17.55 -16.26
N GLU A 100 -18.31 16.32 -16.34
CA GLU A 100 -17.37 15.87 -17.37
C GLU A 100 -17.77 14.50 -17.94
N ASN A 101 -17.43 14.26 -19.21
CA ASN A 101 -17.59 12.95 -19.87
C ASN A 101 -16.57 11.95 -19.32
N ALA A 102 -17.04 10.85 -18.74
CA ALA A 102 -16.23 9.85 -18.08
C ALA A 102 -16.06 8.62 -18.98
N PRO A 103 -14.83 8.17 -19.27
CA PRO A 103 -14.58 7.00 -20.11
C PRO A 103 -15.13 5.71 -19.49
N PRO A 104 -15.28 4.64 -20.28
CA PRO A 104 -15.69 3.34 -19.75
C PRO A 104 -14.75 2.89 -18.62
N ARG A 105 -15.32 2.23 -17.60
CA ARG A 105 -14.62 1.79 -16.38
C ARG A 105 -14.10 2.91 -15.47
N SER A 106 -14.41 4.17 -15.74
CA SER A 106 -14.17 5.24 -14.79
C SER A 106 -15.37 5.40 -13.83
N HIS A 107 -15.07 5.80 -12.59
CA HIS A 107 -16.05 6.03 -11.55
C HIS A 107 -15.68 7.27 -10.73
N HIS A 108 -16.69 8.00 -10.28
CA HIS A 108 -16.52 9.14 -9.40
C HIS A 108 -16.25 8.67 -7.97
N CYS A 109 -15.18 9.17 -7.34
CA CYS A 109 -14.92 8.96 -5.92
C CYS A 109 -15.36 10.20 -5.14
N SER A 110 -16.34 10.03 -4.25
CA SER A 110 -16.86 11.12 -3.41
C SER A 110 -15.84 11.66 -2.40
N VAL A 111 -14.86 10.86 -1.99
CA VAL A 111 -13.80 11.28 -1.03
C VAL A 111 -12.77 12.19 -1.71
N CYS A 112 -12.39 11.85 -2.94
CA CYS A 112 -11.42 12.63 -3.73
C CYS A 112 -12.09 13.74 -4.55
N ASP A 113 -13.41 13.70 -4.71
CA ASP A 113 -14.22 14.59 -5.57
C ASP A 113 -13.73 14.64 -7.04
N GLU A 114 -13.28 13.50 -7.55
CA GLU A 114 -12.73 13.36 -8.90
C GLU A 114 -13.20 12.04 -9.54
N CYS A 115 -13.42 12.07 -10.86
CA CYS A 115 -13.59 10.84 -11.66
C CYS A 115 -12.23 10.17 -11.83
N ILE A 116 -12.13 8.88 -11.53
CA ILE A 116 -10.89 8.11 -11.57
C ILE A 116 -10.93 7.11 -12.73
N LEU A 117 -9.86 7.10 -13.54
CA LEU A 117 -9.67 6.16 -14.65
C LEU A 117 -9.43 4.75 -14.12
N LYS A 118 -10.17 3.76 -14.65
CA LYS A 118 -10.12 2.36 -14.19
C LYS A 118 -10.15 2.30 -12.65
N HIS A 119 -11.13 2.99 -12.06
CA HIS A 119 -11.24 3.13 -10.62
C HIS A 119 -11.32 1.75 -9.98
N ASP A 120 -10.33 1.44 -9.14
CA ASP A 120 -10.31 0.20 -8.36
C ASP A 120 -10.93 0.48 -6.99
N HIS A 121 -10.25 1.26 -6.16
CA HIS A 121 -10.75 1.67 -4.84
C HIS A 121 -10.08 2.94 -4.31
N HIS A 122 -10.69 3.55 -3.30
CA HIS A 122 -10.05 4.59 -2.49
C HIS A 122 -9.23 3.96 -1.37
N CYS A 123 -7.91 4.10 -1.41
CA CYS A 123 -7.02 3.54 -0.40
C CYS A 123 -6.83 4.53 0.74
N MET A 124 -7.40 4.24 1.91
CA MET A 124 -7.29 5.06 3.11
C MET A 124 -5.86 5.15 3.66
N PHE A 125 -5.04 4.13 3.41
CA PHE A 125 -3.64 4.04 3.83
C PHE A 125 -2.74 5.04 3.11
N VAL A 126 -2.99 5.26 1.82
CA VAL A 126 -2.25 6.23 1.00
C VAL A 126 -2.98 7.57 0.94
N GLY A 127 -4.27 7.56 1.27
CA GLY A 127 -5.19 8.70 1.17
C GLY A 127 -5.48 9.09 -0.27
N ARG A 128 -5.50 8.11 -1.18
CA ARG A 128 -5.68 8.31 -2.62
C ARG A 128 -6.42 7.14 -3.27
N CYS A 129 -7.10 7.45 -4.38
CA CYS A 129 -7.63 6.41 -5.25
C CYS A 129 -6.54 5.66 -6.00
N VAL A 130 -6.72 4.35 -6.09
CA VAL A 130 -5.99 3.46 -6.98
C VAL A 130 -6.78 3.38 -8.28
N GLY A 131 -6.10 3.61 -9.39
CA GLY A 131 -6.65 3.59 -10.73
C GLY A 131 -5.56 3.31 -11.76
N TYR A 132 -5.88 3.53 -13.03
CA TYR A 132 -5.07 3.06 -14.16
C TYR A 132 -3.57 3.38 -14.05
N PHE A 133 -3.22 4.65 -13.76
CA PHE A 133 -1.82 5.09 -13.81
C PHE A 133 -0.99 4.73 -12.58
N ASN A 134 -1.63 4.50 -11.43
CA ASN A 134 -0.93 4.19 -10.18
C ASN A 134 -1.11 2.74 -9.69
N GLN A 135 -1.94 1.94 -10.36
CA GLN A 135 -2.17 0.53 -10.02
C GLN A 135 -0.87 -0.29 -9.96
N ARG A 136 0.10 -0.03 -10.85
CA ARG A 136 1.41 -0.73 -10.81
C ARG A 136 2.16 -0.55 -9.48
N TYR A 137 2.12 0.66 -8.92
CA TYR A 137 2.83 0.97 -7.68
C TYR A 137 2.13 0.35 -6.48
N PHE A 138 0.80 0.27 -6.52
CA PHE A 138 0.02 -0.45 -5.52
C PHE A 138 0.41 -1.93 -5.47
N LEU A 139 0.44 -2.59 -6.64
CA LEU A 139 0.82 -4.00 -6.72
C LEU A 139 2.26 -4.24 -6.27
N MET A 140 3.21 -3.41 -6.70
CA MET A 140 4.60 -3.52 -6.26
C MET A 140 4.74 -3.34 -4.76
N ALA A 141 4.07 -2.36 -4.15
CA ALA A 141 4.11 -2.17 -2.71
C ALA A 141 3.54 -3.36 -1.94
N LEU A 142 2.46 -3.99 -2.43
CA LEU A 142 1.91 -5.22 -1.83
C LEU A 142 2.90 -6.39 -1.92
N ILE A 143 3.60 -6.53 -3.05
CA ILE A 143 4.63 -7.57 -3.23
C ILE A 143 5.76 -7.37 -2.23
N TYR A 144 6.31 -6.15 -2.11
CA TYR A 144 7.37 -5.87 -1.15
C TYR A 144 6.91 -6.02 0.30
N LEU A 145 5.67 -5.61 0.61
CA LEU A 145 5.08 -5.87 1.92
C LEU A 145 5.05 -7.37 2.20
N TRP A 146 4.58 -8.19 1.26
CA TRP A 146 4.49 -9.65 1.42
C TRP A 146 5.87 -10.31 1.59
N ILE A 147 6.87 -9.88 0.82
CA ILE A 147 8.26 -10.34 0.97
C ILE A 147 8.80 -9.94 2.35
N GLY A 148 8.57 -8.70 2.78
CA GLY A 148 9.03 -8.19 4.07
C GLY A 148 8.41 -8.87 5.29
N LYS A 149 7.20 -9.45 5.17
CA LYS A 149 6.55 -10.18 6.28
C LYS A 149 7.12 -11.59 6.48
N ARG A 150 7.91 -12.13 5.56
CA ARG A 150 8.44 -13.49 5.69
C ARG A 150 9.43 -13.51 6.85
N PRO A 151 9.15 -14.23 7.94
CA PRO A 151 10.11 -14.33 9.02
C PRO A 151 11.34 -15.05 8.47
N LEU A 152 12.48 -14.37 8.49
CA LEU A 152 13.75 -14.94 8.07
C LEU A 152 14.08 -16.24 8.83
N ARG A 153 13.56 -16.39 10.06
CA ARG A 153 13.59 -17.66 10.79
C ARG A 153 13.04 -18.81 9.94
N GLY A 154 11.94 -18.65 9.22
CA GLY A 154 11.41 -19.70 8.34
C GLY A 154 12.33 -20.07 7.16
N LEU A 155 13.13 -19.11 6.67
CA LEU A 155 14.04 -19.32 5.54
C LEU A 155 15.37 -19.96 5.98
N LEU A 156 15.91 -19.58 7.13
CA LEU A 156 17.06 -20.25 7.74
C LEU A 156 16.68 -21.63 8.31
N GLN A 157 15.51 -21.77 8.92
CA GLN A 157 15.03 -23.05 9.44
C GLN A 157 14.81 -24.06 8.31
N SER A 158 14.27 -23.65 7.14
CA SER A 158 14.12 -24.53 5.98
C SER A 158 15.44 -24.93 5.30
N ALA A 159 16.52 -24.20 5.57
CA ALA A 159 17.85 -24.49 5.02
C ALA A 159 18.77 -25.24 6.01
N LEU A 160 18.45 -25.23 7.31
CA LEU A 160 19.30 -25.76 8.38
C LEU A 160 18.63 -26.81 9.29
N LEU A 161 17.33 -27.07 9.14
CA LEU A 161 16.73 -28.25 9.78
C LEU A 161 16.66 -29.43 8.82
N PRO A 162 17.17 -30.62 9.20
CA PRO A 162 16.74 -31.85 8.56
C PRO A 162 15.23 -32.02 8.80
N ASP A 163 14.53 -32.55 7.80
CA ASP A 163 13.10 -32.85 7.83
C ASP A 163 12.70 -33.56 9.14
N GLY A 164 12.04 -32.87 10.09
CA GLY A 164 11.54 -33.53 11.31
C GLY A 164 11.40 -32.75 12.61
N PHE A 165 11.41 -31.40 12.66
CA PHE A 165 11.04 -30.68 13.89
C PHE A 165 9.63 -30.10 13.77
N ASP A 166 8.64 -30.87 14.21
CA ASP A 166 7.27 -30.41 14.41
C ASP A 166 7.21 -29.40 15.57
N ILE A 167 6.83 -28.16 15.27
CA ILE A 167 6.41 -27.21 16.30
C ILE A 167 5.08 -27.75 16.86
N PRO A 168 4.95 -28.01 18.17
CA PRO A 168 3.69 -28.48 18.73
C PRO A 168 2.66 -27.37 18.53
N MET A 169 1.68 -27.59 17.65
CA MET A 169 0.45 -26.80 17.69
C MET A 169 -0.20 -27.05 19.04
N GLU A 170 -0.11 -26.07 19.92
CA GLU A 170 -0.89 -26.02 21.13
C GLU A 170 -2.37 -25.96 20.71
N ARG A 171 -2.99 -27.15 20.65
CA ARG A 171 -4.42 -27.29 20.44
C ARG A 171 -5.09 -26.63 21.63
N HIS A 172 -5.51 -25.38 21.46
CA HIS A 172 -6.55 -24.80 22.31
C HIS A 172 -7.79 -25.69 22.17
N THR A 173 -7.94 -26.62 23.10
CA THR A 173 -9.15 -27.41 23.26
C THR A 173 -10.27 -26.46 23.63
N VAL A 174 -11.05 -26.04 22.63
CA VAL A 174 -12.37 -25.45 22.86
C VAL A 174 -13.21 -26.54 23.50
N GLN A 175 -13.44 -26.46 24.81
CA GLN A 175 -14.39 -27.36 25.47
C GLN A 175 -15.79 -27.12 24.88
N PRO A 176 -16.52 -28.17 24.45
CA PRO A 176 -17.89 -28.02 24.01
C PRO A 176 -18.77 -27.65 25.21
N ARG A 177 -19.53 -26.55 25.09
CA ARG A 177 -20.59 -26.21 26.04
C ARG A 177 -21.66 -27.29 25.97
N LEU A 178 -21.95 -27.92 27.11
CA LEU A 178 -23.10 -28.81 27.27
C LEU A 178 -24.40 -28.02 27.03
N PRO A 179 -25.38 -28.58 26.29
CA PRO A 179 -26.72 -28.02 26.27
C PRO A 179 -27.40 -28.25 27.64
N VAL A 180 -28.05 -27.20 28.14
CA VAL A 180 -28.94 -27.23 29.32
C VAL A 180 -30.29 -27.82 28.92
#